data_AF-A0A949MVV9-F1
#
_entry.id   AF-A0A949MVV9-F1
#
_cell.length_a   1.000
_cell.length_b   1.000
_cell.length_c   1.000
_cell.angle_alpha   90.00
_cell.angle_beta   90.00
_cell.angle_gamma   90.00
#
_symmetry.space_group_name_H-M   'P 1'
#
loop_
_entity.id
_entity.type
_entity.pdbx_description
1 polymer ?
#
loop_
_entity_poly.entity_id
_entity_poly.type
_entity_poly.pdbx_seq_one_letter_code
_entity_poly.pdbx_strand_id
1 'polypeptide(L)'
;QDTIDMNNPHDYAAAKAILINLIAPMIVERVPKSVMDTTQGQEYIIRMQHLEAIDNIAADVVGGIISRRAALPPTSTAIANQIKAIREAAGIPDCSSSPPAGTVCASNTPSYNEIMEAMTQERFYDPKYFTRVENDPGALMQEQASVDAYTTVQMQDIYQLQEQINALLAARAALKLGAETNENMSQSAPQK
;
A
#
# COMPACT_ATOMS: atom_id res chain seq x y z
N GLN A 1 -8.13 10.31 8.72
CA GLN A 1 -6.67 10.52 8.69
C GLN A 1 -6.13 9.33 7.96
N ASP A 2 -5.64 9.57 6.73
CA ASP A 2 -5.13 8.49 5.89
C ASP A 2 -3.64 8.20 6.14
N THR A 3 -2.94 9.13 6.81
CA THR A 3 -1.52 9.05 7.13
C THR A 3 -1.23 8.25 8.40
N ILE A 4 -0.30 7.30 8.29
CA ILE A 4 0.25 6.44 9.34
C ILE A 4 1.63 6.99 9.73
N ASP A 5 1.80 7.40 10.99
CA ASP A 5 3.11 7.83 11.49
C ASP A 5 3.90 6.61 11.99
N MET A 6 4.91 6.20 11.23
CA MET A 6 5.74 5.05 11.57
C MET A 6 6.68 5.31 12.78
N ASN A 7 6.80 6.55 13.23
CA ASN A 7 7.54 6.88 14.46
C ASN A 7 6.70 6.62 15.73
N ASN A 8 5.37 6.53 15.58
CA ASN A 8 4.48 6.19 16.68
C ASN A 8 4.52 4.68 16.93
N PRO A 9 4.87 4.23 18.16
CA PRO A 9 4.94 2.80 18.49
C PRO A 9 3.61 2.05 18.27
N HIS A 10 2.47 2.71 18.46
CA HIS A 10 1.16 2.10 18.27
C HIS A 10 0.86 1.85 16.79
N ASP A 11 1.14 2.82 15.94
CA ASP A 11 0.91 2.73 14.49
C ASP A 11 1.87 1.74 13.85
N TYR A 12 3.13 1.73 14.29
CA TYR A 12 4.12 0.73 13.89
C TYR A 12 3.69 -0.69 14.27
N ALA A 13 3.22 -0.89 15.52
CA ALA A 13 2.75 -2.20 15.98
C ALA A 13 1.52 -2.67 15.18
N ALA A 14 0.57 -1.77 14.88
CA ALA A 14 -0.60 -2.08 14.06
C ALA A 14 -0.21 -2.43 12.62
N ALA A 15 0.66 -1.65 11.98
CA ALA A 15 1.15 -1.93 10.63
C ALA A 15 1.89 -3.28 10.56
N LYS A 16 2.72 -3.57 11.55
CA LYS A 16 3.41 -4.87 11.67
C LYS A 16 2.44 -6.03 11.91
N ALA A 17 1.41 -5.84 12.74
CA ALA A 17 0.39 -6.86 12.98
C ALA A 17 -0.42 -7.16 11.71
N ILE A 18 -0.73 -6.14 10.91
CA ILE A 18 -1.39 -6.31 9.59
C ILE A 18 -0.51 -7.16 8.68
N LEU A 19 0.78 -6.82 8.53
CA LEU A 19 1.73 -7.60 7.72
C LEU A 19 1.79 -9.06 8.18
N ILE A 20 2.00 -9.31 9.47
CA ILE A 20 2.15 -10.67 9.99
C ILE A 20 0.86 -11.49 9.81
N ASN A 21 -0.30 -10.91 10.14
CA ASN A 21 -1.58 -11.63 10.07
C ASN A 21 -2.06 -11.91 8.64
N LEU A 22 -1.70 -11.05 7.68
CA LEU A 22 -2.10 -11.23 6.27
C LEU A 22 -1.14 -12.12 5.49
N ILE A 23 0.17 -12.05 5.77
CA ILE A 23 1.20 -12.71 4.96
C ILE A 23 1.51 -14.10 5.48
N ALA A 24 1.68 -14.27 6.80
CA ALA A 24 2.13 -15.53 7.38
C ALA A 24 1.36 -15.85 8.68
N PRO A 25 0.07 -16.24 8.58
CA PRO A 25 -0.73 -16.54 9.76
C PRO A 25 -0.31 -17.83 10.48
N MET A 26 0.54 -18.65 9.86
CA MET A 26 0.91 -19.97 10.38
C MET A 26 2.44 -20.15 10.37
N ILE A 27 2.95 -20.76 11.43
CA ILE A 27 4.36 -21.17 11.53
C ILE A 27 4.49 -22.52 10.83
N VAL A 28 5.33 -22.60 9.80
CA VAL A 28 5.59 -23.88 9.12
C VAL A 28 6.72 -24.63 9.82
N GLU A 29 6.47 -25.91 10.10
CA GLU A 29 7.41 -26.78 10.82
C GLU A 29 8.63 -27.11 9.93
N ARG A 30 9.83 -27.12 10.53
CA ARG A 30 11.08 -27.34 9.79
C ARG A 30 11.15 -28.80 9.31
N VAL A 31 11.41 -29.00 8.02
CA VAL A 31 11.63 -30.32 7.43
C VAL A 31 12.79 -31.04 8.13
N PRO A 32 12.58 -32.25 8.68
CA PRO A 32 13.64 -33.05 9.27
C PRO A 32 14.71 -33.39 8.22
N LYS A 33 16.01 -33.30 8.58
CA LYS A 33 17.11 -33.56 7.64
C LYS A 33 17.07 -34.96 7.00
N SER A 34 16.47 -35.94 7.69
CA SER A 34 16.34 -37.32 7.23
C SER A 34 15.41 -37.52 6.04
N VAL A 35 14.52 -36.56 5.75
CA VAL A 35 13.57 -36.67 4.62
C VAL A 35 13.93 -35.76 3.44
N MET A 36 14.95 -34.88 3.56
CA MET A 36 15.33 -33.95 2.49
C MET A 36 15.80 -34.64 1.20
N ASP A 37 16.45 -35.80 1.30
CA ASP A 37 16.97 -36.54 0.14
C ASP A 37 15.92 -37.46 -0.48
N THR A 38 14.71 -37.53 0.09
CA THR A 38 13.61 -38.32 -0.46
C THR A 38 12.83 -37.50 -1.49
N THR A 39 12.26 -38.16 -2.50
CA THR A 39 11.42 -37.49 -3.52
C THR A 39 10.27 -36.71 -2.87
N GLN A 40 9.65 -37.28 -1.83
CA GLN A 40 8.57 -36.63 -1.07
C GLN A 40 9.05 -35.38 -0.32
N GLY A 41 10.27 -35.42 0.25
CA GLY A 41 10.86 -34.24 0.88
C GLY A 41 11.24 -33.15 -0.11
N GLN A 42 11.75 -33.51 -1.29
CA GLN A 42 12.04 -32.55 -2.36
C GLN A 42 10.76 -31.88 -2.89
N GLU A 43 9.69 -32.63 -3.12
CA GLU A 43 8.38 -32.07 -3.49
C GLU A 43 7.83 -31.13 -2.40
N TYR A 44 7.98 -31.49 -1.13
CA TYR A 44 7.58 -30.62 -0.02
C TYR A 44 8.40 -29.33 0.02
N ILE A 45 9.72 -29.38 -0.22
CA ILE A 45 10.58 -28.19 -0.28
C ILE A 45 10.17 -27.28 -1.44
N ILE A 46 9.91 -27.84 -2.63
CA ILE A 46 9.45 -27.07 -3.79
C ILE A 46 8.11 -26.38 -3.47
N ARG A 47 7.20 -27.09 -2.79
CA ARG A 47 5.92 -26.52 -2.35
C ARG A 47 6.12 -25.37 -1.37
N MET A 48 7.04 -25.51 -0.42
CA MET A 48 7.37 -24.46 0.53
C MET A 48 7.95 -23.22 -0.15
N GLN A 49 8.87 -23.40 -1.09
CA GLN A 49 9.43 -22.31 -1.89
C GLN A 49 8.34 -21.60 -2.73
N HIS A 50 7.38 -22.35 -3.26
CA HIS A 50 6.26 -21.78 -3.99
C HIS A 50 5.35 -20.93 -3.08
N LEU A 51 5.05 -21.40 -1.87
CA LEU A 51 4.30 -20.63 -0.87
C LEU A 51 5.05 -19.36 -0.46
N GLU A 52 6.36 -19.46 -0.19
CA GLU A 52 7.19 -18.29 0.13
C GLU A 52 7.20 -17.26 -1.00
N ALA A 53 7.24 -17.70 -2.26
CA ALA A 53 7.15 -16.80 -3.42
C ALA A 53 5.80 -16.06 -3.47
N ILE A 54 4.70 -16.72 -3.10
CA ILE A 54 3.36 -16.11 -3.04
C ILE A 54 3.26 -15.13 -1.87
N ASP A 55 3.82 -15.49 -0.72
CA ASP A 55 3.85 -14.63 0.46
C ASP A 55 4.65 -13.35 0.19
N ASN A 56 5.73 -13.43 -0.59
CA ASN A 56 6.49 -12.27 -1.05
C ASN A 56 5.65 -11.33 -1.94
N ILE A 57 4.79 -11.87 -2.81
CA ILE A 57 3.86 -11.05 -3.61
C ILE A 57 2.87 -10.34 -2.69
N ALA A 58 2.30 -11.05 -1.71
CA ALA A 58 1.38 -10.45 -0.74
C ALA A 58 2.08 -9.38 0.12
N ALA A 59 3.33 -9.63 0.52
CA ALA A 59 4.14 -8.71 1.30
C ALA A 59 4.43 -7.41 0.53
N ASP A 60 4.76 -7.51 -0.76
CA ASP A 60 5.02 -6.36 -1.61
C ASP A 60 3.76 -5.48 -1.78
N VAL A 61 2.60 -6.10 -2.01
CA VAL A 61 1.33 -5.35 -2.14
C VAL A 61 0.94 -4.66 -0.83
N VAL A 62 0.93 -5.39 0.29
CA VAL A 62 0.56 -4.81 1.59
C VAL A 62 1.59 -3.76 2.02
N GLY A 63 2.88 -4.03 1.80
CA GLY A 63 3.97 -3.08 2.05
C GLY A 63 3.83 -1.81 1.20
N GLY A 64 3.47 -1.93 -0.07
CA GLY A 64 3.18 -0.80 -0.96
C GLY A 64 2.01 0.05 -0.47
N ILE A 65 0.91 -0.57 -0.03
CA ILE A 65 -0.24 0.15 0.55
C ILE A 65 0.17 0.90 1.81
N ILE A 66 0.90 0.25 2.72
CA ILE A 66 1.39 0.89 3.96
C ILE A 66 2.34 2.04 3.62
N SER A 67 3.23 1.85 2.64
CA SER A 67 4.20 2.87 2.19
C SER A 67 3.51 4.13 1.66
N ARG A 68 2.46 3.99 0.84
CA ARG A 68 1.67 5.13 0.34
C ARG A 68 0.97 5.93 1.44
N ARG A 69 0.69 5.26 2.57
CA ARG A 69 0.05 5.84 3.75
C ARG A 69 1.06 6.27 4.81
N ALA A 70 2.32 5.86 4.70
CA ALA A 70 3.35 6.24 5.65
C ALA A 70 3.61 7.74 5.55
N ALA A 71 3.80 8.37 6.71
CA ALA A 71 4.26 9.73 6.80
C ALA A 71 5.57 9.90 6.02
N LEU A 72 5.56 10.79 5.03
CA LEU A 72 6.77 11.11 4.29
C LEU A 72 7.72 11.91 5.19
N PRO A 73 9.02 11.59 5.23
CA PRO A 73 9.99 12.46 5.88
C PRO A 73 9.93 13.85 5.21
N PRO A 74 10.16 14.93 5.96
CA PRO A 74 9.88 16.29 5.48
C PRO A 74 10.88 16.68 4.38
N THR A 75 10.55 16.38 3.12
CA THR A 75 11.35 16.79 1.95
C THR A 75 11.10 18.24 1.56
N SER A 76 9.96 18.83 1.95
CA SER A 76 9.87 20.30 2.07
C SER A 76 8.80 20.74 3.07
N THR A 77 9.18 21.66 3.95
CA THR A 77 8.26 22.34 4.88
C THR A 77 7.18 23.14 4.16
N ALA A 78 7.46 23.60 2.93
CA ALA A 78 6.51 24.35 2.09
C ALA A 78 5.31 23.50 1.67
N ILE A 79 5.55 22.27 1.19
CA ILE A 79 4.48 21.34 0.79
C ILE A 79 3.64 20.93 2.02
N ALA A 80 4.29 20.64 3.14
CA ALA A 80 3.59 20.33 4.39
C ALA A 80 2.66 21.48 4.84
N ASN A 81 3.12 22.74 4.74
CA ASN A 81 2.32 23.91 5.09
C ASN A 81 1.15 24.14 4.11
N GLN A 82 1.34 23.92 2.82
CA GLN A 82 0.26 24.04 1.83
C GLN A 82 -0.84 23.01 2.08
N ILE A 83 -0.46 21.75 2.31
CA ILE A 83 -1.43 20.68 2.58
C ILE A 83 -2.15 20.93 3.90
N LYS A 84 -1.43 21.44 4.91
CA LYS A 84 -2.06 21.89 6.16
C LYS A 84 -3.11 22.97 5.91
N ALA A 85 -2.82 23.97 5.07
CA ALA A 85 -3.80 25.01 4.72
C ALA A 85 -5.04 24.44 4.00
N ILE A 86 -4.85 23.45 3.12
CA ILE A 86 -5.97 22.75 2.45
C ILE A 86 -6.81 21.98 3.48
N ARG A 87 -6.17 21.31 4.45
CA ARG A 87 -6.85 20.58 5.53
C ARG A 87 -7.65 21.50 6.45
N GLU A 88 -7.08 22.64 6.81
CA GLU A 88 -7.77 23.68 7.60
C GLU A 88 -8.99 24.21 6.83
N ALA A 89 -8.85 24.46 5.52
CA ALA A 89 -9.97 24.83 4.65
C ALA A 89 -11.03 23.72 4.52
N ALA A 90 -10.62 22.44 4.58
CA ALA A 90 -11.49 21.28 4.60
C ALA A 90 -12.12 21.00 5.98
N GLY A 91 -11.82 21.80 7.00
CA GLY A 91 -12.37 21.67 8.35
C GLY A 91 -11.68 20.62 9.23
N ILE A 92 -10.49 20.15 8.87
CA ILE A 92 -9.67 19.25 9.69
C ILE A 92 -8.82 20.11 10.64
N PRO A 93 -8.94 19.95 11.96
CA PRO A 93 -8.17 20.74 12.92
C PRO A 93 -6.68 20.38 12.90
N ASP A 94 -5.84 21.41 13.05
CA ASP A 94 -4.39 21.27 13.25
C ASP A 94 -4.09 20.75 14.66
N CYS A 95 -3.17 19.78 14.76
CA CYS A 95 -2.88 19.10 16.01
C CYS A 95 -1.48 19.41 16.57
N SER A 96 -1.01 20.63 16.28
CA SER A 96 0.19 21.22 16.88
C SER A 96 0.15 21.33 18.42
N SER A 97 -1.02 21.17 19.04
CA SER A 97 -1.20 21.02 20.49
C SER A 97 -2.09 19.82 20.79
N SER A 98 -1.53 18.80 21.46
CA SER A 98 -2.15 17.59 22.00
C SER A 98 -3.62 17.37 21.64
N PRO A 99 -3.92 16.49 20.67
CA PRO A 99 -5.29 16.29 20.27
C PRO A 99 -6.13 15.57 21.33
N PRO A 100 -7.42 15.90 21.45
CA PRO A 100 -8.39 15.10 22.21
C PRO A 100 -8.37 13.63 21.76
N ALA A 101 -8.53 12.70 22.68
CA ALA A 101 -8.61 11.28 22.36
C ALA A 101 -9.79 11.02 21.39
N GLY A 102 -9.48 10.46 20.22
CA GLY A 102 -10.48 10.12 19.19
C GLY A 102 -10.71 11.17 18.10
N THR A 103 -10.02 12.32 18.14
CA THR A 103 -10.04 13.27 17.01
C THR A 103 -8.98 12.95 15.97
N VAL A 104 -9.44 12.86 14.72
CA VAL A 104 -8.65 12.69 13.51
C VAL A 104 -7.91 14.00 13.24
N CYS A 105 -6.59 13.94 13.19
CA CYS A 105 -5.76 15.13 13.32
C CYS A 105 -4.77 15.28 12.17
N ALA A 106 -4.58 16.50 11.70
CA ALA A 106 -3.61 16.78 10.65
C ALA A 106 -2.18 16.58 11.20
N SER A 107 -1.52 15.48 10.83
CA SER A 107 -0.08 15.30 11.10
C SER A 107 0.73 16.33 10.32
N ASN A 108 1.83 16.83 10.90
CA ASN A 108 2.76 17.75 10.24
C ASN A 108 3.43 17.14 9.00
N THR A 109 3.43 15.82 8.88
CA THR A 109 4.00 15.08 7.77
C THR A 109 2.87 14.43 6.96
N PRO A 110 2.53 14.94 5.76
CA PRO A 110 1.55 14.30 4.90
C PRO A 110 2.06 12.94 4.38
N SER A 111 1.17 11.97 4.21
CA SER A 111 1.44 10.78 3.38
C SER A 111 1.21 11.09 1.91
N TYR A 112 1.73 10.26 1.02
CA TYR A 112 1.53 10.41 -0.43
C TYR A 112 0.05 10.46 -0.80
N ASN A 113 -0.78 9.58 -0.23
CA ASN A 113 -2.23 9.58 -0.49
C ASN A 113 -2.88 10.90 -0.08
N GLU A 114 -2.47 11.45 1.07
CA GLU A 114 -3.01 12.70 1.58
C GLU A 114 -2.61 13.91 0.72
N ILE A 115 -1.41 13.89 0.12
CA ILE A 115 -1.01 14.88 -0.88
C ILE A 115 -1.94 14.79 -2.10
N MET A 116 -2.17 13.58 -2.63
CA MET A 116 -2.99 13.38 -3.83
C MET A 116 -4.45 13.75 -3.58
N GLU A 117 -5.00 13.43 -2.41
CA GLU A 117 -6.35 13.83 -2.00
C GLU A 117 -6.46 15.36 -1.89
N ALA A 118 -5.52 16.01 -1.20
CA ALA A 118 -5.52 17.47 -1.06
C ALA A 118 -5.41 18.19 -2.41
N MET A 119 -4.54 17.72 -3.31
CA MET A 119 -4.44 18.27 -4.67
C MET A 119 -5.71 18.07 -5.48
N THR A 120 -6.36 16.91 -5.36
CA THR A 120 -7.68 16.67 -5.98
C THR A 120 -8.71 17.64 -5.44
N GLN A 121 -8.74 17.83 -4.11
CA GLN A 121 -9.69 18.70 -3.46
C GLN A 121 -9.51 20.17 -3.89
N GLU A 122 -8.27 20.67 -3.91
CA GLU A 122 -7.98 22.03 -4.36
C GLU A 122 -8.41 22.25 -5.81
N ARG A 123 -8.11 21.31 -6.72
CA ARG A 123 -8.38 21.48 -8.15
C ARG A 123 -9.86 21.36 -8.53
N PHE A 124 -10.59 20.44 -7.90
CA PHE A 124 -11.97 20.12 -8.31
C PHE A 124 -13.04 20.72 -7.41
N TYR A 125 -12.71 21.06 -6.16
CA TYR A 125 -13.70 21.49 -5.17
C TYR A 125 -13.47 22.89 -4.62
N ASP A 126 -12.30 23.51 -4.83
CA ASP A 126 -12.07 24.91 -4.47
C ASP A 126 -12.40 25.85 -5.64
N PRO A 127 -13.48 26.66 -5.58
CA PRO A 127 -13.79 27.64 -6.61
C PRO A 127 -12.71 28.72 -6.77
N LYS A 128 -11.88 28.94 -5.75
CA LYS A 128 -10.78 29.92 -5.80
C LYS A 128 -9.62 29.47 -6.69
N TYR A 129 -9.50 28.18 -6.98
CA TYR A 129 -8.49 27.65 -7.88
C TYR A 129 -8.61 28.29 -9.29
N PHE A 130 -9.82 28.31 -9.86
CA PHE A 130 -10.06 28.88 -11.19
C PHE A 130 -9.78 30.40 -11.25
N THR A 131 -10.12 31.13 -10.18
CA THR A 131 -9.90 32.59 -10.12
C THR A 131 -8.42 32.98 -10.05
N ARG A 132 -7.54 32.09 -9.57
CA ARG A 132 -6.08 32.34 -9.52
C ARG A 132 -5.40 32.17 -10.87
N VAL A 133 -5.97 31.32 -11.72
CA VAL A 133 -5.36 30.89 -12.99
C VAL A 133 -5.76 31.81 -14.17
N GLU A 134 -6.82 32.61 -14.03
CA GLU A 134 -7.45 33.35 -15.12
C GLU A 134 -6.62 34.52 -15.70
N ASN A 135 -5.67 35.10 -14.94
CA ASN A 135 -5.13 36.43 -15.26
C ASN A 135 -3.68 36.47 -15.79
N ASP A 136 -3.00 35.33 -15.94
CA ASP A 136 -1.63 35.27 -16.45
C ASP A 136 -1.41 34.09 -17.42
N PRO A 137 -1.14 34.34 -18.73
CA PRO A 137 -0.82 33.30 -19.70
C PRO A 137 0.36 32.40 -19.32
N GLY A 138 1.35 32.94 -18.60
CA GLY A 138 2.48 32.16 -18.09
C GLY A 138 2.06 31.22 -16.97
N ALA A 139 1.21 31.68 -16.06
CA ALA A 139 0.62 30.87 -15.00
C ALA A 139 -0.27 29.75 -15.57
N LEU A 140 -1.00 30.01 -16.65
CA LEU A 140 -1.80 28.99 -17.37
C LEU A 140 -0.94 27.85 -17.92
N MET A 141 0.19 28.17 -18.57
CA MET A 141 1.09 27.13 -19.12
C MET A 141 1.78 26.34 -18.00
N GLN A 142 2.17 27.01 -16.91
CA GLN A 142 2.74 26.34 -15.75
C GLN A 142 1.71 25.42 -15.07
N GLU A 143 0.46 25.88 -14.97
CA GLU A 143 -0.63 25.10 -14.40
C GLU A 143 -0.92 23.87 -15.26
N GLN A 144 -0.98 24.03 -16.58
CA GLN A 144 -1.15 22.92 -17.52
C GLN A 144 -0.04 21.88 -17.36
N ALA A 145 1.22 22.30 -17.31
CA ALA A 145 2.34 21.38 -17.07
C ALA A 145 2.21 20.65 -15.72
N SER A 146 1.69 21.31 -14.69
CA SER A 146 1.43 20.69 -13.38
C SER A 146 0.30 19.66 -13.43
N VAL A 147 -0.77 19.94 -14.18
CA VAL A 147 -1.89 19.01 -14.42
C VAL A 147 -1.41 17.79 -15.19
N ASP A 148 -0.58 17.99 -16.23
CA ASP A 148 -0.03 16.90 -17.03
C ASP A 148 0.89 16.01 -16.18
N ALA A 149 1.72 16.61 -15.32
CA ALA A 149 2.54 15.85 -14.37
C ALA A 149 1.69 15.07 -13.36
N TYR A 150 0.65 15.71 -12.82
CA TYR A 150 -0.28 15.08 -11.88
C TYR A 150 -1.01 13.87 -12.49
N THR A 151 -1.58 14.05 -13.68
CA THR A 151 -2.27 12.97 -14.39
C THR A 151 -1.31 11.82 -14.74
N THR A 152 -0.08 12.12 -15.14
CA THR A 152 0.95 11.09 -15.39
C THR A 152 1.25 10.27 -14.14
N VAL A 153 1.41 10.93 -12.98
CA VAL A 153 1.63 10.25 -11.69
C VAL A 153 0.43 9.36 -11.34
N GLN A 154 -0.80 9.86 -11.49
CA GLN A 154 -2.00 9.05 -11.27
C GLN A 154 -2.07 7.83 -12.20
N MET A 155 -1.71 8.00 -13.47
CA MET A 155 -1.68 6.89 -14.43
C MET A 155 -0.64 5.84 -14.03
N GLN A 156 0.56 6.26 -13.62
CA GLN A 156 1.58 5.35 -13.10
C GLN A 156 1.07 4.54 -11.90
N ASP A 157 0.40 5.20 -10.95
CA ASP A 157 -0.20 4.53 -9.79
C ASP A 157 -1.26 3.51 -10.19
N ILE A 158 -2.11 3.84 -11.17
CA ILE A 158 -3.15 2.93 -11.68
C ILE A 158 -2.50 1.69 -12.30
N TYR A 159 -1.44 1.85 -13.09
CA TYR A 159 -0.73 0.71 -13.69
C TYR A 159 -0.08 -0.16 -12.63
N GLN A 160 0.57 0.42 -11.61
CA GLN A 160 1.14 -0.34 -10.51
C GLN A 160 0.06 -1.14 -9.75
N LEU A 161 -1.10 -0.54 -9.47
CA LEU A 161 -2.21 -1.25 -8.84
C LEU A 161 -2.75 -2.39 -9.72
N GLN A 162 -2.85 -2.19 -11.03
CA GLN A 162 -3.26 -3.23 -11.96
C GLN A 162 -2.26 -4.40 -11.98
N GLU A 163 -0.96 -4.10 -11.97
CA GLU A 163 0.09 -5.10 -11.89
C GLU A 163 0.00 -5.91 -10.58
N GLN A 164 -0.17 -5.23 -9.44
CA GLN A 164 -0.34 -5.86 -8.13
C GLN A 164 -1.59 -6.75 -8.08
N ILE A 165 -2.73 -6.28 -8.62
CA ILE A 165 -3.97 -7.08 -8.70
C ILE A 165 -3.75 -8.32 -9.57
N ASN A 166 -3.13 -8.17 -10.72
CA ASN A 166 -2.85 -9.29 -11.62
C ASN A 166 -1.89 -10.30 -10.99
N ALA A 167 -0.87 -9.84 -10.27
CA ALA A 167 0.06 -10.69 -9.52
C ALA A 167 -0.67 -11.48 -8.43
N LEU A 168 -1.56 -10.83 -7.66
CA LEU A 168 -2.38 -11.50 -6.65
C LEU A 168 -3.39 -12.50 -7.25
N LEU A 169 -4.01 -12.16 -8.39
CA LEU A 169 -4.92 -13.08 -9.09
C LEU A 169 -4.17 -14.31 -9.62
N ALA A 170 -2.97 -14.11 -10.17
CA ALA A 170 -2.10 -15.20 -10.62
C ALA A 170 -1.64 -16.06 -9.43
N ALA A 171 -1.23 -15.45 -8.32
CA ALA A 171 -0.87 -16.16 -7.10
C ALA A 171 -2.04 -16.99 -6.55
N ARG A 172 -3.25 -16.42 -6.53
CA ARG A 172 -4.47 -17.14 -6.13
C ARG A 172 -4.78 -18.31 -7.06
N ALA A 173 -4.65 -18.12 -8.38
CA ALA A 173 -4.86 -19.19 -9.35
C ALA A 173 -3.84 -20.32 -9.16
N ALA A 174 -2.57 -19.99 -8.89
CA ALA A 174 -1.53 -20.96 -8.59
C ALA A 174 -1.83 -21.79 -7.33
N LEU A 175 -2.28 -21.14 -6.24
CA LEU A 175 -2.74 -21.84 -5.03
C LEU A 175 -3.91 -22.79 -5.30
N LYS A 176 -4.89 -22.34 -6.09
CA LYS A 176 -6.07 -23.15 -6.42
C LYS A 176 -5.68 -24.38 -7.25
N LEU A 177 -4.82 -24.21 -8.26
CA LEU A 177 -4.35 -25.31 -9.11
C LEU A 177 -3.51 -26.31 -8.31
N GLY A 178 -2.73 -25.83 -7.33
CA GLY A 178 -2.06 -26.65 -6.34
C GLY A 178 -3.03 -27.45 -5.46
N ALA A 179 -4.12 -26.86 -5.00
CA ALA A 179 -5.13 -27.58 -4.20
C ALA A 179 -5.79 -28.73 -5.02
N GLU A 180 -6.17 -28.46 -6.27
CA GLU A 180 -6.83 -29.45 -7.15
C GLU A 180 -5.88 -30.59 -7.58
N THR A 181 -4.58 -30.34 -7.75
CA THR A 181 -3.60 -31.40 -8.03
C THR A 181 -3.35 -32.31 -6.82
N ASN A 182 -3.36 -31.75 -5.60
CA ASN A 182 -3.17 -32.53 -4.38
C ASN A 182 -4.37 -33.44 -4.06
N GLU A 183 -5.60 -33.00 -4.33
CA GLU A 183 -6.79 -33.85 -4.16
C GLU A 183 -6.76 -35.06 -5.11
N ASN A 184 -6.37 -34.84 -6.37
CA ASN A 184 -6.27 -35.90 -7.39
C ASN A 184 -5.11 -36.89 -7.13
N MET A 185 -4.02 -36.44 -6.49
CA MET A 185 -2.95 -37.35 -6.03
C MET A 185 -3.35 -38.19 -4.82
N SER A 186 -4.22 -37.70 -3.92
CA SER A 186 -4.68 -38.49 -2.77
C SER A 186 -5.62 -39.64 -3.16
N GLN A 187 -6.35 -39.51 -4.27
CA GLN A 187 -7.29 -40.52 -4.76
C GLN A 187 -6.63 -41.66 -5.56
N SER A 188 -5.35 -41.53 -5.91
CA SER A 188 -4.62 -42.50 -6.74
C SER A 188 -3.64 -43.40 -5.97
N ALA A 189 -3.63 -43.35 -4.63
CA ALA A 189 -2.87 -44.30 -3.83
C ALA A 189 -3.52 -45.70 -3.85
N PRO A 190 -2.86 -46.75 -4.40
CA PRO A 190 -3.41 -48.09 -4.35
C PRO A 190 -3.36 -48.62 -2.92
N GLN A 191 -4.53 -49.02 -2.40
CA GLN A 191 -4.63 -49.80 -1.17
C GLN A 191 -3.84 -51.11 -1.35
N LYS A 192 -2.79 -51.30 -0.55
CA LYS A 192 -2.15 -52.59 -0.31
C LYS A 192 -2.62 -53.14 1.02
#